data_AF-A0A974S5H0-F1
#
_entry.id   AF-A0A974S5H0-F1
#
_cell.length_a   1.000
_cell.length_b   1.000
_cell.length_c   1.000
_cell.angle_alpha   90.00
_cell.angle_beta   90.00
_cell.angle_gamma   90.00
#
_symmetry.space_group_name_H-M   'P 1'
#
loop_
_entity.id
_entity.type
_entity.pdbx_description
1 polymer ?
#
loop_
_entity_poly.entity_id
_entity_poly.type
_entity_poly.pdbx_seq_one_letter_code
_entity_poly.pdbx_strand_id
1 'polypeptide(L)'
;MGDISAEPSMEDILSSIKRIIAEEGDAAVAGRNARRAAAAPRQPLPIPRADAHDFARDEVLELSDPVRSAAPEPTPPIPPAPPVARAEPVAVEPPRVESLTPAEQVRAAALAAEAPAPSAPAAEPAAAPTGSILSPQATQATRGPLEALSRMVVKPESGASDTLEGLVREMLRPMLRDWLDAKLPTLVEQMVAKEIARITGQQ
;
A
#
# COMPACT_ATOMS: atom_id res chain seq x y z
N MET A 1 -29.39 58.01 -36.79
CA MET A 1 -29.26 58.05 -35.32
C MET A 1 -30.30 57.08 -34.75
N GLY A 2 -29.97 55.80 -34.56
CA GLY A 2 -28.64 55.30 -34.19
C GLY A 2 -28.28 55.98 -32.88
N ASP A 3 -28.43 55.36 -31.72
CA ASP A 3 -28.26 53.95 -31.46
C ASP A 3 -28.98 53.60 -30.16
N ILE A 4 -28.70 52.39 -29.68
CA ILE A 4 -28.73 52.07 -28.26
C ILE A 4 -30.18 51.86 -27.77
N SER A 5 -30.82 50.74 -28.09
CA SER A 5 -30.47 49.48 -27.42
C SER A 5 -29.75 49.79 -26.11
N ALA A 6 -30.55 50.14 -25.10
CA ALA A 6 -30.36 49.54 -23.80
C ALA A 6 -30.18 48.04 -24.06
N GLU A 7 -28.93 47.65 -24.29
CA GLU A 7 -28.59 46.27 -24.56
C GLU A 7 -29.11 45.47 -23.36
N PRO A 8 -29.85 44.38 -23.64
CA PRO A 8 -30.64 43.69 -22.63
C PRO A 8 -29.76 43.23 -21.48
N SER A 9 -30.19 43.48 -20.24
CA SER A 9 -29.47 43.14 -18.99
C SER A 9 -29.31 41.62 -18.83
N MET A 10 -28.32 41.17 -18.07
CA MET A 10 -28.04 39.72 -17.96
C MET A 10 -29.07 38.99 -17.19
N GLU A 11 -29.70 39.71 -16.28
CA GLU A 11 -30.80 39.19 -15.50
C GLU A 11 -31.90 38.75 -16.49
N ASP A 12 -32.10 39.48 -17.60
CA ASP A 12 -33.02 39.12 -18.68
C ASP A 12 -32.47 37.98 -19.56
N ILE A 13 -31.17 38.00 -19.89
CA ILE A 13 -30.51 36.94 -20.67
C ILE A 13 -30.54 35.60 -19.91
N LEU A 14 -30.25 35.60 -18.61
CA LEU A 14 -30.26 34.42 -17.73
C LEU A 14 -31.68 33.97 -17.40
N SER A 15 -32.64 34.88 -17.27
CA SER A 15 -34.05 34.55 -17.09
C SER A 15 -34.64 33.89 -18.34
N SER A 16 -34.24 34.34 -19.54
CA SER A 16 -34.66 33.74 -20.81
C SER A 16 -34.12 32.30 -20.97
N ILE A 17 -32.84 32.08 -20.65
CA ILE A 17 -32.23 30.73 -20.69
C ILE A 17 -32.86 29.81 -19.62
N LYS A 18 -33.12 30.31 -18.41
CA LYS A 18 -33.75 29.54 -17.32
C LYS A 18 -35.19 29.13 -17.63
N ARG A 19 -35.94 29.98 -18.35
CA ARG A 19 -37.32 29.69 -18.77
C ARG A 19 -37.38 28.59 -19.85
N ILE A 20 -36.49 28.63 -20.85
CA ILE A 20 -36.46 27.63 -21.93
C ILE A 20 -36.14 26.22 -21.38
N ILE A 21 -35.21 26.12 -20.43
CA ILE A 21 -34.82 24.83 -19.82
C ILE A 21 -35.94 24.26 -18.93
N ALA A 22 -36.69 25.11 -18.22
CA ALA A 22 -37.82 24.67 -17.41
C ALA A 22 -39.01 24.19 -18.26
N GLU A 23 -39.31 24.87 -19.37
CA GLU A 23 -40.41 24.54 -20.27
C GLU A 23 -40.13 23.25 -21.09
N GLU A 24 -38.88 23.02 -21.49
CA GLU A 24 -38.46 21.79 -22.22
C GLU A 24 -38.26 20.57 -21.29
N GLY A 25 -37.85 20.81 -20.04
CA GLY A 25 -37.69 19.77 -19.01
C GLY A 25 -39.02 19.17 -18.53
N ASP A 26 -40.08 19.98 -18.41
CA ASP A 26 -41.37 19.52 -17.87
C ASP A 26 -42.15 18.66 -18.89
N ALA A 27 -42.07 18.99 -20.19
CA ALA A 27 -42.63 18.17 -21.27
C ALA A 27 -41.99 16.76 -21.35
N ALA A 28 -40.67 16.66 -21.10
CA ALA A 28 -39.95 15.40 -21.04
C ALA A 28 -40.21 14.59 -19.75
N VAL A 29 -40.62 15.24 -18.66
CA VAL A 29 -40.96 14.60 -17.38
C VAL A 29 -42.40 14.09 -17.37
N ALA A 30 -43.36 14.85 -17.92
CA ALA A 30 -44.77 14.44 -18.03
C ALA A 30 -44.96 13.17 -18.88
N GLY A 31 -44.25 13.05 -20.01
CA GLY A 31 -44.32 11.88 -20.90
C GLY A 31 -43.74 10.59 -20.31
N ARG A 32 -42.80 10.70 -19.35
CA ARG A 32 -42.21 9.55 -18.64
C ARG A 32 -43.09 9.05 -17.50
N ASN A 33 -43.78 9.96 -16.81
CA ASN A 33 -44.67 9.60 -15.70
C ASN A 33 -45.94 8.86 -16.16
N ALA A 34 -46.51 9.23 -17.30
CA ALA A 34 -47.67 8.54 -17.87
C ALA A 34 -47.37 7.08 -18.26
N ARG A 35 -46.17 6.79 -18.76
CA ARG A 35 -45.75 5.41 -19.13
C ARG A 35 -45.47 4.52 -17.92
N ARG A 36 -45.11 5.12 -16.78
CA ARG A 36 -44.80 4.40 -15.54
C ARG A 36 -46.05 3.99 -14.75
N ALA A 37 -47.17 4.72 -14.92
CA ALA A 37 -48.43 4.40 -14.25
C ALA A 37 -49.20 3.21 -14.86
N ALA A 38 -48.90 2.85 -16.11
CA ALA A 38 -49.60 1.78 -16.84
C ALA A 38 -49.00 0.37 -16.67
N ALA A 39 -47.90 0.22 -15.91
CA ALA A 39 -47.22 -1.07 -15.74
C ALA A 39 -47.51 -1.68 -14.35
N ALA A 40 -48.48 -2.59 -14.28
CA ALA A 40 -48.75 -3.38 -13.08
C ALA A 40 -47.54 -4.28 -12.70
N PRO A 41 -47.19 -4.41 -11.40
CA PRO A 41 -45.95 -5.09 -11.01
C PRO A 41 -46.12 -6.62 -11.03
N ARG A 42 -45.32 -7.29 -11.85
CA ARG A 42 -45.07 -8.73 -11.74
C ARG A 42 -44.17 -8.98 -10.54
N GLN A 43 -44.65 -9.76 -9.56
CA GLN A 43 -43.86 -10.24 -8.43
C GLN A 43 -42.79 -11.23 -8.92
N PRO A 44 -41.49 -11.00 -8.69
CA PRO A 44 -40.45 -11.97 -9.02
C PRO A 44 -40.35 -13.06 -7.95
N LEU A 45 -40.10 -14.31 -8.39
CA LEU A 45 -39.83 -15.45 -7.50
C LEU A 45 -38.57 -15.21 -6.65
N PRO A 46 -38.53 -15.64 -5.37
CA PRO A 46 -37.35 -15.47 -4.52
C PRO A 46 -36.18 -16.34 -5.02
N ILE A 47 -35.10 -15.70 -5.43
CA ILE A 47 -33.82 -16.36 -5.70
C ILE A 47 -33.19 -16.65 -4.32
N PRO A 48 -32.86 -17.91 -3.96
CA PRO A 48 -32.05 -18.17 -2.78
C PRO A 48 -30.70 -17.48 -2.98
N ARG A 49 -30.43 -16.42 -2.22
CA ARG A 49 -29.09 -15.85 -2.13
C ARG A 49 -28.22 -16.91 -1.46
N ALA A 50 -27.54 -17.73 -2.26
CA ALA A 50 -26.23 -18.21 -1.84
C ALA A 50 -25.34 -16.97 -1.82
N ASP A 51 -24.72 -16.72 -0.68
CA ASP A 51 -23.93 -15.52 -0.43
C ASP A 51 -22.80 -15.41 -1.48
N ALA A 52 -23.01 -14.61 -2.52
CA ALA A 52 -21.97 -14.25 -3.50
C ALA A 52 -20.91 -13.31 -2.90
N HIS A 53 -20.70 -13.40 -1.59
CA HIS A 53 -19.69 -12.71 -0.79
C HIS A 53 -18.66 -13.69 -0.20
N ASP A 54 -18.79 -14.99 -0.48
CA ASP A 54 -17.94 -16.02 0.13
C ASP A 54 -16.72 -16.39 -0.74
N PHE A 55 -16.90 -16.63 -2.04
CA PHE A 55 -15.81 -17.20 -2.87
C PHE A 55 -14.73 -16.23 -3.39
N ALA A 56 -14.95 -14.92 -3.35
CA ALA A 56 -13.99 -13.92 -3.87
C ALA A 56 -13.14 -13.24 -2.78
N ARG A 57 -13.51 -13.40 -1.51
CA ARG A 57 -12.72 -12.88 -0.38
C ARG A 57 -11.58 -13.83 0.00
N ASP A 58 -11.72 -15.11 -0.30
CA ASP A 58 -10.68 -16.11 -0.03
C ASP A 58 -9.47 -16.00 -0.98
N GLU A 59 -9.58 -15.35 -2.14
CA GLU A 59 -8.45 -15.06 -3.03
C GLU A 59 -7.62 -13.84 -2.59
N VAL A 60 -8.17 -12.95 -1.77
CA VAL A 60 -7.51 -11.74 -1.29
C VAL A 60 -7.23 -11.87 0.21
N LEU A 61 -6.06 -12.42 0.53
CA LEU A 61 -5.59 -12.56 1.92
C LEU A 61 -5.06 -11.22 2.46
N GLU A 62 -5.91 -10.46 3.15
CA GLU A 62 -5.52 -9.25 3.88
C GLU A 62 -4.92 -9.61 5.26
N LEU A 63 -3.59 -9.71 5.31
CA LEU A 63 -2.85 -10.05 6.53
C LEU A 63 -2.58 -8.80 7.38
N SER A 64 -3.56 -8.41 8.20
CA SER A 64 -3.44 -7.25 9.11
C SER A 64 -2.71 -7.57 10.41
N ASP A 65 -2.54 -8.85 10.75
CA ASP A 65 -1.84 -9.32 11.95
C ASP A 65 -0.66 -10.22 11.51
N PRO A 66 0.58 -10.00 11.99
CA PRO A 66 1.69 -10.86 11.63
C PRO A 66 1.48 -12.29 12.13
N VAL A 67 1.42 -13.25 11.20
CA VAL A 67 1.46 -14.67 11.56
C VAL A 67 2.82 -14.96 12.20
N ARG A 68 2.84 -15.14 13.52
CA ARG A 68 3.98 -15.74 14.20
C ARG A 68 4.01 -17.19 13.78
N SER A 69 4.84 -17.54 12.78
CA SER A 69 5.03 -18.92 12.36
C SER A 69 5.28 -19.79 13.60
N ALA A 70 4.28 -20.59 13.98
CA ALA A 70 4.51 -21.68 14.88
C ALA A 70 5.52 -22.59 14.18
N ALA A 71 6.59 -22.97 14.89
CA ALA A 71 7.44 -24.07 14.45
C ALA A 71 6.54 -25.25 14.04
N PRO A 72 6.90 -26.02 12.99
CA PRO A 72 6.06 -27.12 12.54
C PRO A 72 5.68 -27.97 13.74
N GLU A 73 4.38 -28.11 14.00
CA GLU A 73 3.92 -29.09 14.97
C GLU A 73 4.47 -30.45 14.53
N PRO A 74 5.01 -31.26 15.45
CA PRO A 74 5.51 -32.57 15.11
C PRO A 74 4.34 -33.40 14.57
N THR A 75 4.36 -33.66 13.26
CA THR A 75 3.47 -34.64 12.62
C THR A 75 3.59 -35.94 13.43
N PRO A 76 2.49 -36.54 13.92
CA PRO A 76 2.58 -37.83 14.58
C PRO A 76 3.27 -38.82 13.64
N PRO A 77 4.19 -39.66 14.14
CA PRO A 77 4.89 -40.61 13.29
C PRO A 77 3.86 -41.52 12.62
N ILE A 78 3.92 -41.60 11.30
CA ILE A 78 3.19 -42.59 10.53
C ILE A 78 3.62 -43.96 11.08
N PRO A 79 2.68 -44.82 11.53
CA PRO A 79 3.05 -46.14 12.04
C PRO A 79 3.78 -46.92 10.93
N PRO A 80 4.85 -47.65 11.26
CA PRO A 80 5.60 -48.38 10.25
C PRO A 80 4.70 -49.42 9.58
N ALA A 81 4.68 -49.41 8.25
CA ALA A 81 4.09 -50.47 7.45
C ALA A 81 4.75 -51.82 7.78
N PRO A 82 4.03 -52.95 7.67
CA PRO A 82 4.58 -54.27 7.96
C PRO A 82 5.84 -54.55 7.12
N PRO A 83 6.83 -55.28 7.65
CA PRO A 83 8.13 -55.44 7.01
C PRO A 83 8.00 -56.21 5.71
N VAL A 84 8.31 -55.54 4.59
CA VAL A 84 8.62 -56.22 3.32
C VAL A 84 9.96 -56.93 3.51
N ALA A 85 10.02 -58.17 3.05
CA ALA A 85 11.10 -59.12 3.27
C ALA A 85 12.51 -58.55 2.98
N ARG A 86 13.44 -58.91 3.85
CA ARG A 86 14.90 -58.70 3.82
C ARG A 86 15.49 -58.64 2.40
N ALA A 87 16.11 -57.50 2.07
CA ALA A 87 17.25 -57.44 1.17
C ALA A 87 18.52 -57.24 2.02
N GLU A 88 19.57 -58.01 1.76
CA GLU A 88 20.82 -58.00 2.55
C GLU A 88 21.57 -56.66 2.40
N PRO A 89 22.06 -56.05 3.50
CA PRO A 89 22.86 -54.83 3.40
C PRO A 89 24.33 -55.15 3.10
N VAL A 90 24.82 -54.61 1.99
CA VAL A 90 26.25 -54.41 1.71
C VAL A 90 26.87 -53.57 2.84
N ALA A 91 28.00 -54.02 3.38
CA ALA A 91 28.74 -53.34 4.43
C ALA A 91 29.25 -51.96 3.97
N VAL A 92 28.83 -50.90 4.66
CA VAL A 92 29.43 -49.57 4.57
C VAL A 92 30.10 -49.28 5.92
N GLU A 93 31.42 -49.10 5.88
CA GLU A 93 32.27 -48.78 7.04
C GLU A 93 31.99 -47.34 7.53
N PRO A 94 31.87 -47.08 8.84
CA PRO A 94 31.72 -45.72 9.35
C PRO A 94 33.08 -44.98 9.36
N PRO A 95 33.12 -43.65 9.11
CA PRO A 95 34.35 -42.88 9.25
C PRO A 95 34.79 -42.83 10.73
N ARG A 96 36.05 -43.20 10.97
CA ARG A 96 36.68 -43.16 12.29
C ARG A 96 37.02 -41.72 12.66
N VAL A 97 36.33 -41.17 13.67
CA VAL A 97 36.75 -39.93 14.35
C VAL A 97 37.73 -40.28 15.46
N GLU A 98 39.01 -39.96 15.25
CA GLU A 98 40.02 -39.97 16.31
C GLU A 98 39.67 -38.88 17.34
N SER A 99 39.37 -39.30 18.56
CA SER A 99 39.13 -38.40 19.69
C SER A 99 40.46 -38.09 20.35
N LEU A 100 40.94 -36.86 20.24
CA LEU A 100 42.13 -36.36 20.95
C LEU A 100 41.91 -36.46 22.47
N THR A 101 42.91 -36.95 23.19
CA THR A 101 42.79 -37.17 24.64
C THR A 101 42.73 -35.84 25.41
N PRO A 102 42.06 -35.78 26.58
CA PRO A 102 42.02 -34.56 27.40
C PRO A 102 43.41 -34.01 27.80
N ALA A 103 44.45 -34.85 27.77
CA ALA A 103 45.82 -34.46 28.09
C ALA A 103 46.50 -33.61 27.00
N GLU A 104 46.12 -33.76 25.73
CA GLU A 104 46.67 -32.96 24.62
C GLU A 104 46.05 -31.56 24.52
N GLN A 105 44.77 -31.41 24.88
CA GLN A 105 44.09 -30.10 24.92
C GLN A 105 44.69 -29.15 25.96
N VAL A 106 45.10 -29.68 27.13
CA VAL A 106 45.75 -28.89 28.18
C VAL A 106 47.16 -28.44 27.76
N ARG A 107 47.87 -29.27 26.99
CA ARG A 107 49.20 -28.94 26.45
C ARG A 107 49.14 -27.82 25.41
N ALA A 108 48.09 -27.78 24.59
CA ALA A 108 47.85 -26.72 23.60
C ALA A 108 47.46 -25.38 24.26
N ALA A 109 46.71 -25.41 25.37
CA ALA A 109 46.34 -24.20 26.11
C ALA A 109 47.51 -23.57 26.88
N ALA A 110 48.51 -24.36 27.29
CA ALA A 110 49.66 -23.88 28.06
C ALA A 110 50.71 -23.11 27.23
N LEU A 111 50.63 -23.14 25.88
CA LEU A 111 51.56 -22.42 25.00
C LEU A 111 51.02 -21.06 24.50
N ALA A 112 49.82 -20.65 24.93
CA ALA A 112 49.15 -19.43 24.47
C ALA A 112 48.95 -18.35 25.56
N ALA A 113 49.47 -18.57 26.78
CA ALA A 113 49.36 -17.63 27.89
C ALA A 113 50.71 -16.94 28.17
N GLU A 114 51.15 -16.10 27.25
CA GLU A 114 52.16 -15.06 27.52
C GLU A 114 51.43 -13.75 27.86
N ALA A 115 51.63 -13.29 29.09
CA ALA A 115 50.92 -12.17 29.70
C ALA A 115 51.37 -10.80 29.18
N PRO A 116 50.51 -9.78 29.32
CA PRO A 116 50.92 -8.58 30.03
C PRO A 116 50.02 -8.31 31.25
N ALA A 117 50.62 -7.76 32.30
CA ALA A 117 50.06 -7.57 33.64
C ALA A 117 48.85 -6.61 33.70
N PRO A 118 47.91 -6.80 34.66
CA PRO A 118 46.83 -5.84 34.92
C PRO A 118 47.34 -4.68 35.79
N SER A 119 47.35 -3.46 35.24
CA SER A 119 47.27 -2.24 36.06
C SER A 119 45.83 -2.07 36.54
N ALA A 120 45.62 -2.14 37.84
CA ALA A 120 44.35 -1.78 38.47
C ALA A 120 44.08 -0.27 38.31
N PRO A 121 42.87 0.16 37.91
CA PRO A 121 42.42 1.52 38.17
C PRO A 121 41.57 1.57 39.44
N ALA A 122 41.98 2.43 40.36
CA ALA A 122 41.19 2.87 41.49
C ALA A 122 40.01 3.75 41.04
N ALA A 123 38.85 3.54 41.67
CA ALA A 123 37.72 4.46 41.86
C ALA A 123 37.15 5.20 40.63
N GLU A 124 36.02 4.70 40.11
CA GLU A 124 35.03 5.53 39.40
C GLU A 124 34.26 6.41 40.40
N PRO A 125 33.98 7.70 40.10
CA PRO A 125 32.87 8.39 40.73
C PRO A 125 31.57 7.82 40.15
N ALA A 126 30.68 7.37 41.03
CA ALA A 126 29.34 6.94 40.67
C ALA A 126 28.55 8.10 40.02
N ALA A 127 28.59 8.18 38.70
CA ALA A 127 27.64 8.95 37.91
C ALA A 127 26.40 8.08 37.71
N ALA A 128 25.26 8.55 38.21
CA ALA A 128 23.98 7.87 38.13
C ALA A 128 23.64 7.46 36.68
N PRO A 129 23.13 6.23 36.44
CA PRO A 129 22.62 5.90 35.13
C PRO A 129 21.26 6.60 34.96
N THR A 130 21.24 7.75 34.28
CA THR A 130 20.16 8.02 33.32
C THR A 130 20.38 7.09 32.13
N GLY A 131 20.26 5.79 32.42
CA GLY A 131 20.68 4.71 31.54
C GLY A 131 19.71 4.62 30.39
N SER A 132 20.22 4.83 29.18
CA SER A 132 19.60 4.33 27.97
C SER A 132 19.06 2.92 28.24
N ILE A 133 17.76 2.73 28.04
CA ILE A 133 17.08 1.44 28.18
C ILE A 133 17.65 0.43 27.17
N LEU A 134 18.31 0.93 26.12
CA LEU A 134 19.00 0.13 25.13
C LEU A 134 20.45 -0.13 25.55
N SER A 135 20.89 -1.38 25.37
CA SER A 135 22.30 -1.71 25.48
C SER A 135 23.12 -1.03 24.37
N PRO A 136 24.40 -0.72 24.62
CA PRO A 136 25.30 -0.16 23.60
C PRO A 136 25.38 -1.06 22.36
N GLN A 137 25.39 -2.37 22.56
CA GLN A 137 25.44 -3.37 21.49
C GLN A 137 24.16 -3.35 20.63
N ALA A 138 22.98 -3.26 21.26
CA ALA A 138 21.72 -3.17 20.52
C ALA A 138 21.67 -1.90 19.66
N THR A 139 22.08 -0.76 20.24
CA THR A 139 22.16 0.53 19.54
C THR A 139 23.09 0.46 18.32
N GLN A 140 24.25 -0.18 18.47
CA GLN A 140 25.21 -0.35 17.38
C GLN A 140 24.67 -1.29 16.30
N ALA A 141 24.03 -2.40 16.69
CA ALA A 141 23.46 -3.38 15.76
C ALA A 141 22.32 -2.80 14.92
N THR A 142 21.47 -1.94 15.49
CA THR A 142 20.34 -1.33 14.77
C THR A 142 20.75 -0.18 13.85
N ARG A 143 21.92 0.43 14.05
CA ARG A 143 22.35 1.62 13.32
C ARG A 143 22.47 1.39 11.81
N GLY A 144 23.11 0.29 11.41
CA GLY A 144 23.30 -0.05 9.98
C GLY A 144 22.00 -0.32 9.21
N PRO A 145 21.12 -1.22 9.70
CA PRO A 145 19.82 -1.47 9.07
C PRO A 145 18.91 -0.25 8.98
N LEU A 146 18.89 0.59 10.03
CA LEU A 146 18.10 1.84 10.02
C LEU A 146 18.67 2.88 9.05
N GLU A 147 19.99 3.00 8.94
CA GLU A 147 20.62 3.85 7.92
C GLU A 147 20.33 3.33 6.50
N ALA A 148 20.32 2.01 6.28
CA ALA A 148 19.94 1.42 4.99
C ALA A 148 18.47 1.69 4.63
N LEU A 149 17.55 1.53 5.60
CA LEU A 149 16.13 1.88 5.45
C LEU A 149 15.94 3.38 5.17
N SER A 150 16.63 4.25 5.90
CA SER A 150 16.57 5.70 5.69
C SER A 150 17.03 6.10 4.29
N ARG A 151 18.05 5.44 3.73
CA ARG A 151 18.53 5.68 2.36
C ARG A 151 17.53 5.20 1.30
N MET A 152 16.72 4.19 1.60
CA MET A 152 15.67 3.70 0.70
C MET A 152 14.43 4.59 0.72
N VAL A 153 14.10 5.19 1.87
CA VAL A 153 12.93 6.07 2.03
C VAL A 153 13.21 7.51 1.56
N VAL A 154 14.47 7.97 1.63
CA VAL A 154 14.85 9.38 1.42
C VAL A 154 15.74 9.57 0.19
N LYS A 155 15.42 8.94 -0.94
CA LYS A 155 16.08 9.27 -2.21
C LYS A 155 15.12 9.93 -3.22
N PRO A 156 14.69 11.17 -2.98
CA PRO A 156 14.26 12.04 -4.07
C PRO A 156 15.51 12.56 -4.80
N GLU A 157 15.37 12.99 -6.06
CA GLU A 157 16.40 13.68 -6.89
C GLU A 157 17.30 12.87 -7.83
N SER A 158 16.91 11.68 -8.30
CA SER A 158 17.47 11.18 -9.57
C SER A 158 16.46 10.31 -10.31
N GLY A 159 15.68 10.93 -11.19
CA GLY A 159 14.75 10.26 -12.09
C GLY A 159 13.43 9.88 -11.42
N ALA A 160 12.47 10.80 -11.40
CA ALA A 160 11.04 10.49 -11.23
C ALA A 160 10.51 9.66 -12.43
N SER A 161 11.29 8.69 -12.90
CA SER A 161 11.06 7.82 -14.04
C SER A 161 11.38 6.36 -13.67
N ASP A 162 12.31 6.13 -12.73
CA ASP A 162 12.62 4.78 -12.20
C ASP A 162 11.88 4.46 -10.89
N THR A 163 11.22 5.46 -10.28
CA THR A 163 10.33 5.22 -9.14
C THR A 163 8.92 4.86 -9.63
N LEU A 164 8.17 4.11 -8.82
CA LEU A 164 6.77 3.77 -9.13
C LEU A 164 5.92 5.03 -9.37
N GLU A 165 6.13 6.09 -8.57
CA GLU A 165 5.47 7.37 -8.77
C GLU A 165 5.79 7.96 -10.15
N GLY A 166 7.04 7.82 -10.59
CA GLY A 166 7.49 8.22 -11.90
C GLY A 166 6.77 7.51 -13.03
N LEU A 167 6.72 6.18 -12.98
CA LEU A 167 6.02 5.36 -13.96
C LEU A 167 4.52 5.70 -14.00
N VAL A 168 3.88 5.82 -12.84
CA VAL A 168 2.45 6.19 -12.74
C VAL A 168 2.23 7.59 -13.31
N ARG A 169 3.13 8.55 -13.05
CA ARG A 169 3.03 9.91 -13.60
C ARG A 169 3.19 9.93 -15.12
N GLU A 170 4.12 9.15 -15.68
CA GLU A 170 4.29 9.04 -17.13
C GLU A 170 3.06 8.38 -17.79
N MET A 171 2.42 7.42 -17.12
CA MET A 171 1.17 6.80 -17.60
C MET A 171 -0.04 7.72 -17.48
N LEU A 172 -0.16 8.50 -16.40
CA LEU A 172 -1.29 9.41 -16.17
C LEU A 172 -1.20 10.71 -16.96
N ARG A 173 0.01 11.18 -17.30
CA ARG A 173 0.22 12.42 -18.06
C ARG A 173 -0.57 12.49 -19.39
N PRO A 174 -0.53 11.48 -20.29
CA PRO A 174 -1.31 11.54 -21.52
C PRO A 174 -2.82 11.55 -21.26
N MET A 175 -3.31 10.74 -20.33
CA MET A 175 -4.75 10.70 -20.01
C MET A 175 -5.27 12.02 -19.44
N LEU A 176 -4.48 12.64 -18.56
CA LEU A 176 -4.81 13.96 -18.00
C LEU A 176 -4.71 15.06 -19.05
N ARG A 177 -3.74 14.99 -19.97
CA ARG A 177 -3.63 15.93 -21.08
C ARG A 177 -4.87 15.86 -21.98
N ASP A 178 -5.21 14.67 -22.47
CA ASP A 178 -6.36 14.49 -23.36
C ASP A 178 -7.67 14.93 -22.69
N TRP A 179 -7.80 14.67 -21.38
CA TRP A 179 -8.94 15.15 -20.60
C TRP A 179 -8.95 16.67 -20.46
N LEU A 180 -7.80 17.30 -20.16
CA LEU A 180 -7.70 18.75 -20.09
C LEU A 180 -8.00 19.37 -21.45
N ASP A 181 -7.44 18.86 -22.55
CA ASP A 181 -7.70 19.38 -23.89
C ASP A 181 -9.19 19.31 -24.26
N ALA A 182 -9.89 18.25 -23.83
CA ALA A 182 -11.32 18.09 -24.05
C ALA A 182 -12.22 18.94 -23.14
N LYS A 183 -11.79 19.26 -21.90
CA LYS A 183 -12.66 19.87 -20.87
C LYS A 183 -12.32 21.32 -20.54
N LEU A 184 -11.06 21.72 -20.73
CA LEU A 184 -10.56 23.05 -20.40
C LEU A 184 -11.21 24.15 -21.27
N PRO A 185 -11.43 23.98 -22.58
CA PRO A 185 -12.07 25.03 -23.40
C PRO A 185 -13.43 25.45 -22.84
N THR A 186 -14.29 24.47 -22.54
CA THR A 186 -15.63 24.73 -21.99
C THR A 186 -15.57 25.39 -20.60
N LEU A 187 -14.63 24.99 -19.75
CA LEU A 187 -14.46 25.60 -18.43
C LEU A 187 -14.02 27.07 -18.53
N VAL A 188 -13.11 27.38 -19.46
CA VAL A 188 -12.64 28.74 -19.70
C VAL A 188 -13.75 29.59 -20.29
N GLU A 189 -14.52 29.09 -21.26
CA GLU A 189 -15.68 29.80 -21.81
C GLU A 189 -16.70 30.15 -20.73
N GLN A 190 -17.01 29.22 -19.82
CA GLN A 190 -17.92 29.48 -18.70
C GLN A 190 -17.36 30.54 -17.75
N MET A 191 -16.06 30.48 -17.45
CA MET A 191 -15.42 31.44 -16.54
C MET A 191 -15.30 32.83 -17.18
N VAL A 192 -14.98 32.91 -18.47
CA VAL A 192 -14.94 34.16 -19.23
C VAL A 192 -16.34 34.73 -19.42
N ALA A 193 -17.35 33.91 -19.72
CA ALA A 193 -18.74 34.36 -19.80
C ALA A 193 -19.21 34.93 -18.46
N LYS A 194 -18.87 34.27 -17.33
CA LYS A 194 -19.14 34.78 -15.98
C LYS A 194 -18.38 36.07 -15.68
N GLU A 195 -17.16 36.21 -16.19
CA GLU A 195 -16.34 37.41 -16.04
C GLU A 195 -16.91 38.59 -16.82
N ILE A 196 -17.32 38.37 -18.07
CA ILE A 196 -17.97 39.37 -18.90
C ILE A 196 -19.30 39.77 -18.26
N ALA A 197 -20.11 38.83 -17.78
CA ALA A 197 -21.34 39.10 -17.04
C ALA A 197 -21.12 40.04 -15.86
N ARG A 198 -20.07 39.77 -15.09
CA ARG A 198 -19.71 40.58 -13.92
C ARG A 198 -19.32 42.01 -14.32
N ILE A 199 -18.52 42.17 -15.38
CA ILE A 199 -18.06 43.49 -15.84
C ILE A 199 -19.19 44.27 -16.50
N THR A 200 -20.07 43.59 -17.23
CA THR A 200 -21.19 44.21 -17.95
C THR A 200 -22.36 44.57 -17.02
N GLY A 201 -22.22 44.40 -15.70
CA GLY A 201 -23.24 44.81 -14.72
C GLY A 201 -24.47 43.92 -14.77
N GLN A 202 -24.22 42.66 -15.07
CA GLN A 202 -25.12 41.76 -15.73
C GLN A 202 -25.18 40.55 -14.77
N GLN A 203 -25.73 40.70 -13.57
CA GLN A 203 -25.84 39.62 -12.57
C GLN A 203 -27.23 39.54 -11.97
#